data_AF-F4L050-F1
#
_entry.id   AF-F4L050-F1
#
_cell.length_a   1.000
_cell.length_b   1.000
_cell.length_c   1.000
_cell.angle_alpha   90.00
_cell.angle_beta   90.00
_cell.angle_gamma   90.00
#
_symmetry.space_group_name_H-M   'P 1'
#
loop_
_entity.id
_entity.type
_entity.pdbx_description
1 polymer ?
#
loop_
_entity_poly.entity_id
_entity_poly.type
_entity_poly.pdbx_seq_one_letter_code
_entity_poly.pdbx_strand_id
1 'polypeptide(L)'
;MDQLKNAQNMLFSNANEWMRMARSFTGMYESAWEQLMQNNLRMADQWSSLVVDYNKANQDCGRSSSVCPPEPKCPPHCLAEIHREASPGEIIVVPFSIKNTCGKSRTYQIGIRPLVDEQGKPTPAQPSLDTSQISLEPGQAITVKMTLNLQEGFNRGETYSANIVIREDKVNQNVCFTLKMVSLNSTIEVRPLDEKHYLMRWSSWQDHFYCEQQPGRRAGDQG
;
A
#
# COMPACT_ATOMS: atom_id res chain seq x y z
N MET A 1 16.16 -24.26 47.45
CA MET A 1 16.85 -23.44 46.42
C MET A 1 16.60 -23.95 44.99
N ASP A 2 16.13 -25.18 44.77
CA ASP A 2 16.01 -25.74 43.42
C ASP A 2 14.82 -25.26 42.58
N GLN A 3 13.72 -24.84 43.19
CA GLN A 3 12.55 -24.37 42.43
C GLN A 3 12.76 -23.01 41.76
N LEU A 4 13.58 -22.14 42.33
CA LEU A 4 13.94 -20.83 41.74
C LEU A 4 14.84 -21.00 40.51
N LYS A 5 15.77 -21.96 40.53
CA LYS A 5 16.59 -22.30 39.36
C LYS A 5 15.77 -22.89 38.22
N ASN A 6 14.80 -23.76 38.53
CA ASN A 6 13.92 -24.33 37.50
C ASN A 6 13.01 -23.29 36.86
N ALA A 7 12.46 -22.34 37.63
CA ALA A 7 11.64 -21.27 37.09
C ALA A 7 12.44 -20.30 36.19
N GLN A 8 13.68 -19.96 36.58
CA GLN A 8 14.57 -19.18 35.72
C GLN A 8 14.90 -19.92 34.42
N ASN A 9 15.23 -21.22 34.48
CA ASN A 9 15.56 -22.00 33.30
C ASN A 9 14.36 -22.15 32.32
N MET A 10 13.13 -22.20 32.81
CA MET A 10 11.92 -22.18 31.97
C MET A 10 11.68 -20.81 31.30
N LEU A 11 11.92 -19.70 32.00
CA LEU A 11 11.80 -18.37 31.42
C LEU A 11 12.87 -18.11 30.35
N PHE A 12 14.11 -18.52 30.59
CA PHE A 12 15.21 -18.37 29.63
C PHE A 12 15.07 -19.30 28.41
N SER A 13 14.55 -20.53 28.58
CA SER A 13 14.29 -21.42 27.44
C SER A 13 13.18 -20.89 26.53
N ASN A 14 12.05 -20.45 27.10
CA ASN A 14 11.00 -19.82 26.31
C ASN A 14 11.47 -18.54 25.61
N ALA A 15 12.23 -17.67 26.30
CA ALA A 15 12.78 -16.46 25.69
C ALA A 15 13.73 -16.77 24.52
N ASN A 16 14.53 -17.84 24.62
CA ASN A 16 15.41 -18.28 23.55
C ASN A 16 14.64 -18.87 22.36
N GLU A 17 13.54 -19.57 22.58
CA GLU A 17 12.67 -20.04 21.49
C GLU A 17 11.98 -18.88 20.77
N TRP A 18 11.47 -17.89 21.51
CA TRP A 18 10.90 -16.67 20.93
C TRP A 18 11.93 -15.87 20.13
N MET A 19 13.16 -15.73 20.65
CA MET A 19 14.26 -15.08 19.93
C MET A 19 14.65 -15.87 18.67
N ARG A 20 14.56 -17.19 18.69
CA ARG A 20 14.87 -18.04 17.53
C ARG A 20 13.78 -17.95 16.45
N MET A 21 12.51 -17.89 16.84
CA MET A 21 11.40 -17.61 15.91
C MET A 21 11.48 -16.19 15.34
N ALA A 22 11.75 -15.18 16.17
CA ALA A 22 11.93 -13.81 15.71
C ALA A 22 13.05 -13.72 14.66
N ARG A 23 14.19 -14.39 14.90
CA ARG A 23 15.30 -14.48 13.94
C ARG A 23 14.94 -15.23 12.66
N SER A 24 14.12 -16.28 12.73
CA SER A 24 13.66 -16.99 11.52
C SER A 24 12.69 -16.15 10.71
N PHE A 25 11.80 -15.39 11.37
CA PHE A 25 10.89 -14.46 10.70
C PHE A 25 11.63 -13.29 10.06
N THR A 26 12.61 -12.68 10.75
CA THR A 26 13.45 -11.64 10.13
C THR A 26 14.27 -12.19 8.97
N GLY A 27 14.85 -13.39 9.08
CA GLY A 27 15.59 -14.01 7.97
C GLY A 27 14.70 -14.38 6.77
N MET A 28 13.46 -14.79 7.01
CA MET A 28 12.48 -15.03 5.95
C MET A 28 12.04 -13.72 5.28
N TYR A 29 11.88 -12.65 6.06
CA TYR A 29 11.54 -11.32 5.53
C TYR A 29 12.70 -10.73 4.75
N GLU A 30 13.93 -10.77 5.28
CA GLU A 30 15.15 -10.35 4.59
C GLU A 30 15.37 -11.11 3.30
N SER A 31 15.22 -12.44 3.29
CA SER A 31 15.38 -13.24 2.06
C SER A 31 14.26 -13.00 1.03
N ALA A 32 13.02 -12.77 1.46
CA ALA A 32 11.93 -12.39 0.56
C ALA A 32 12.17 -10.99 -0.03
N TRP A 33 12.65 -10.03 0.78
CA TRP A 33 13.05 -8.70 0.33
C TRP A 33 14.25 -8.74 -0.61
N GLU A 34 15.26 -9.54 -0.31
CA GLU A 34 16.41 -9.74 -1.20
C GLU A 34 15.98 -10.36 -2.53
N GLN A 35 15.05 -11.32 -2.54
CA GLN A 35 14.52 -11.88 -3.78
C GLN A 35 13.69 -10.86 -4.58
N LEU A 36 12.85 -10.06 -3.91
CA LEU A 36 12.09 -8.99 -4.57
C LEU A 36 13.01 -7.90 -5.12
N MET A 37 14.03 -7.51 -4.36
CA MET A 37 15.06 -6.56 -4.77
C MET A 37 15.91 -7.11 -5.91
N GLN A 38 16.35 -8.37 -5.86
CA GLN A 38 17.11 -9.00 -6.94
C GLN A 38 16.28 -9.17 -8.21
N ASN A 39 14.99 -9.49 -8.10
CA ASN A 39 14.09 -9.55 -9.25
C ASN A 39 13.85 -8.15 -9.85
N ASN A 40 13.63 -7.13 -9.01
CA ASN A 40 13.46 -5.75 -9.45
C ASN A 40 14.75 -5.14 -10.02
N LEU A 41 15.93 -5.48 -9.46
CA LEU A 41 17.24 -5.04 -9.95
C LEU A 41 17.63 -5.74 -11.24
N ARG A 42 17.38 -7.06 -11.37
CA ARG A 42 17.56 -7.78 -12.64
C ARG A 42 16.66 -7.24 -13.73
N MET A 43 15.42 -6.88 -13.38
CA MET A 43 14.58 -6.12 -14.27
C MET A 43 15.24 -4.77 -14.59
N ALA A 44 15.59 -3.94 -13.60
CA ALA A 44 16.20 -2.62 -13.78
C ALA A 44 17.46 -2.60 -14.67
N ASP A 45 18.37 -3.56 -14.52
CA ASP A 45 19.57 -3.70 -15.35
C ASP A 45 19.25 -4.13 -16.78
N GLN A 46 18.21 -4.95 -16.97
CA GLN A 46 17.67 -5.23 -18.30
C GLN A 46 17.00 -4.00 -18.93
N TRP A 47 16.56 -3.02 -18.11
CA TRP A 47 15.93 -1.77 -18.53
C TRP A 47 16.90 -0.58 -18.72
N SER A 48 18.16 -0.64 -18.26
CA SER A 48 19.11 0.50 -18.25
C SER A 48 20.02 0.59 -19.47
N SER A 49 20.23 -0.51 -20.20
CA SER A 49 21.20 -0.60 -21.31
C SER A 49 20.86 0.20 -22.58
N LEU A 50 19.67 0.81 -22.65
CA LEU A 50 19.24 1.63 -23.79
C LEU A 50 19.44 3.15 -23.60
N VAL A 51 19.87 3.61 -22.42
CA VAL A 51 20.04 5.05 -22.11
C VAL A 51 21.44 5.56 -22.48
N VAL A 52 22.43 4.68 -22.60
CA VAL A 52 23.85 5.07 -22.77
C VAL A 52 24.18 5.57 -24.19
N ASP A 53 23.45 5.13 -25.22
CA ASP A 53 23.76 5.50 -26.61
C ASP A 53 23.32 6.92 -27.00
N TYR A 54 22.39 7.55 -26.27
CA TYR A 54 21.85 8.87 -26.63
C TYR A 54 22.82 10.03 -26.34
N ASN A 55 23.61 9.93 -25.28
CA ASN A 55 24.48 11.05 -24.85
C ASN A 55 25.72 11.24 -25.72
N LYS A 56 26.08 10.26 -26.57
CA LYS A 56 27.27 10.34 -27.42
C LYS A 56 27.04 11.17 -28.70
N ALA A 57 25.80 11.33 -29.14
CA ALA A 57 25.45 12.06 -30.34
C ALA A 57 25.30 13.58 -30.14
N ASN A 58 25.12 14.04 -28.89
CA ASN A 58 24.76 15.43 -28.59
C ASN A 58 25.97 16.35 -28.30
N GLN A 59 27.20 15.81 -28.39
CA GLN A 59 28.42 16.54 -28.03
C GLN A 59 29.11 17.22 -29.23
N ASP A 60 28.59 17.04 -30.46
CA ASP A 60 29.25 17.48 -31.71
C ASP A 60 28.62 18.73 -32.37
N CYS A 61 27.62 19.38 -31.75
CA CYS A 61 26.91 20.52 -32.36
C CYS A 61 27.59 21.90 -32.18
N GLY A 62 28.88 21.94 -31.86
CA GLY A 62 29.62 23.17 -31.54
C GLY A 62 30.25 23.93 -32.72
N ARG A 63 29.84 23.71 -33.98
CA ARG A 63 30.42 24.44 -35.12
C ARG A 63 29.38 25.25 -35.89
N SER A 64 29.60 26.56 -35.88
CA SER A 64 28.87 27.60 -36.58
C SER A 64 28.92 27.42 -38.10
N SER A 65 27.93 26.74 -38.69
CA SER A 65 27.35 27.13 -39.99
C SER A 65 26.15 26.25 -40.33
N SER A 66 25.04 26.93 -40.66
CA SER A 66 23.88 26.47 -41.41
C SER A 66 23.07 25.27 -40.89
N VAL A 67 21.86 25.59 -40.42
CA VAL A 67 20.69 24.71 -40.31
C VAL A 67 20.90 23.52 -39.37
N CYS A 68 20.76 23.77 -38.07
CA CYS A 68 20.48 22.67 -37.15
C CYS A 68 19.20 21.96 -37.62
N PRO A 69 19.22 20.63 -37.83
CA PRO A 69 17.98 19.89 -38.01
C PRO A 69 17.07 20.20 -36.83
N PRO A 70 15.74 20.35 -37.05
CA PRO A 70 14.81 20.66 -35.97
C PRO A 70 15.02 19.65 -34.84
N GLU A 71 15.15 20.16 -33.62
CA GLU A 71 15.39 19.32 -32.44
C GLU A 71 14.38 18.17 -32.44
N PRO A 72 14.83 16.92 -32.29
CA PRO A 72 13.91 15.80 -32.24
C PRO A 72 12.97 16.03 -31.06
N LYS A 73 11.66 16.18 -31.36
CA LYS A 73 10.62 16.24 -30.33
C LYS A 73 10.67 14.93 -29.55
N CYS A 74 11.32 14.97 -28.39
CA CYS A 74 11.40 13.83 -27.51
C CYS A 74 9.99 13.53 -27.00
N PRO A 75 9.58 12.25 -26.95
CA PRO A 75 8.33 11.87 -26.31
C PRO A 75 8.29 12.42 -24.87
N PRO A 76 7.11 12.83 -24.37
CA PRO A 76 7.00 13.29 -23.00
C PRO A 76 7.44 12.17 -22.04
N HIS A 77 8.13 12.55 -20.97
CA HIS A 77 8.60 11.60 -19.95
C HIS A 77 7.44 10.78 -19.34
N CYS A 78 6.28 11.42 -19.17
CA CYS A 78 5.04 10.82 -18.68
C CYS A 78 3.88 11.18 -19.61
N LEU A 79 3.02 10.19 -19.90
CA LEU A 79 1.78 10.37 -20.66
C LEU A 79 0.70 11.08 -19.85
N ALA A 80 0.70 10.86 -18.54
CA ALA A 80 -0.23 11.46 -17.59
C ALA A 80 0.44 11.54 -16.21
N GLU A 81 -0.07 12.47 -15.40
CA GLU A 81 0.34 12.65 -14.02
C GLU A 81 -0.84 12.43 -13.09
N ILE A 82 -0.61 11.75 -11.99
CA ILE A 82 -1.59 11.49 -10.94
C ILE A 82 -1.04 12.03 -9.63
N HIS A 83 -1.73 13.03 -9.08
CA HIS A 83 -1.39 13.64 -7.80
C HIS A 83 -2.41 13.23 -6.75
N ARG A 84 -1.95 12.76 -5.59
CA ARG A 84 -2.80 12.34 -4.47
C ARG A 84 -2.27 12.89 -3.16
N GLU A 85 -3.21 13.22 -2.28
CA GLU A 85 -2.93 13.55 -0.88
C GLU A 85 -3.55 12.46 0.00
N ALA A 86 -2.80 12.03 1.02
CA ALA A 86 -3.26 11.01 1.97
C ALA A 86 -2.64 11.21 3.35
N SER A 87 -3.22 10.61 4.37
CA SER A 87 -2.68 10.58 5.72
C SER A 87 -2.04 9.23 6.07
N PRO A 88 -1.05 9.20 6.98
CA PRO A 88 -0.50 7.94 7.47
C PRO A 88 -1.60 7.06 8.08
N GLY A 89 -1.57 5.76 7.79
CA GLY A 89 -2.57 4.78 8.22
C GLY A 89 -3.72 4.55 7.23
N GLU A 90 -3.84 5.36 6.17
CA GLU A 90 -4.87 5.17 5.15
C GLU A 90 -4.52 4.06 4.14
N ILE A 91 -5.55 3.53 3.49
CA ILE A 91 -5.40 2.70 2.29
C ILE A 91 -5.93 3.51 1.12
N ILE A 92 -5.08 3.81 0.15
CA ILE A 92 -5.48 4.54 -1.05
C ILE A 92 -5.70 3.57 -2.20
N VAL A 93 -6.75 3.83 -2.98
CA VAL A 93 -7.04 3.14 -4.24
C VAL A 93 -7.11 4.18 -5.34
N VAL A 94 -6.20 4.07 -6.31
CA VAL A 94 -6.04 5.00 -7.42
C VAL A 94 -6.42 4.30 -8.72
N PRO A 95 -7.63 4.54 -9.24
CA PRO A 95 -8.03 4.01 -10.53
C PRO A 95 -7.47 4.86 -11.68
N PHE A 96 -7.04 4.21 -12.76
CA PHE A 96 -6.70 4.85 -14.03
C PHE A 96 -7.15 3.98 -15.20
N SER A 97 -7.48 4.61 -16.33
CA SER A 97 -7.99 3.90 -17.51
C SER A 97 -6.94 3.79 -18.60
N ILE A 98 -6.82 2.61 -19.20
CA ILE A 98 -6.05 2.37 -20.41
C ILE A 98 -7.02 2.09 -21.54
N LYS A 99 -6.84 2.76 -22.68
CA LYS A 99 -7.67 2.59 -23.88
C LYS A 99 -6.80 2.23 -25.07
N ASN A 100 -7.19 1.20 -25.81
CA ASN A 100 -6.59 0.89 -27.10
C ASN A 100 -7.20 1.80 -28.17
N THR A 101 -6.44 2.80 -28.61
CA THR A 101 -6.82 3.72 -29.70
C THR A 101 -6.38 3.23 -31.07
N CYS A 102 -5.65 2.10 -31.14
CA CYS A 102 -5.21 1.51 -32.40
C CYS A 102 -6.35 0.71 -33.08
N GLY A 103 -6.27 0.59 -34.41
CA GLY A 103 -7.21 -0.24 -35.19
C GLY A 103 -6.98 -1.75 -35.13
N LYS A 104 -6.11 -2.22 -34.22
CA LYS A 104 -5.79 -3.65 -34.02
C LYS A 104 -5.78 -3.98 -32.54
N SER A 105 -6.08 -5.24 -32.18
CA SER A 105 -5.97 -5.72 -30.81
C SER A 105 -4.54 -5.60 -30.30
N ARG A 106 -4.38 -5.19 -29.03
CA ARG A 106 -3.09 -4.94 -28.39
C ARG A 106 -3.05 -5.55 -26.99
N THR A 107 -1.88 -6.07 -26.63
CA THR A 107 -1.61 -6.57 -25.28
C THR A 107 -0.63 -5.64 -24.59
N TYR A 108 -1.00 -5.16 -23.41
CA TYR A 108 -0.18 -4.28 -22.58
C TYR A 108 0.26 -5.02 -21.33
N GLN A 109 1.55 -4.90 -21.01
CA GLN A 109 2.11 -5.25 -19.71
C GLN A 109 2.17 -4.00 -18.85
N ILE A 110 1.72 -4.11 -17.61
CA ILE A 110 1.62 -2.99 -16.68
C ILE A 110 2.45 -3.35 -15.45
N GLY A 111 3.38 -2.47 -15.12
CA GLY A 111 4.20 -2.58 -13.92
C GLY A 111 4.22 -1.25 -13.17
N ILE A 112 4.75 -1.29 -11.95
CA ILE A 112 4.99 -0.09 -11.17
C ILE A 112 6.43 -0.12 -10.67
N ARG A 113 7.13 1.01 -10.82
CA ARG A 113 8.46 1.19 -10.24
C ARG A 113 8.34 1.42 -8.73
N PRO A 114 9.41 1.15 -7.96
CA PRO A 114 9.38 1.38 -6.52
C PRO A 114 8.94 2.81 -6.19
N LEU A 115 8.05 2.92 -5.22
CA LEU A 115 7.66 4.20 -4.62
C LEU A 115 8.82 4.68 -3.74
N VAL A 116 9.36 5.85 -4.10
CA VAL A 116 10.52 6.45 -3.45
C VAL A 116 10.19 7.80 -2.83
N ASP A 117 10.92 8.18 -1.78
CA ASP A 117 10.88 9.52 -1.20
C ASP A 117 11.65 10.55 -2.07
N GLU A 118 11.70 11.80 -1.61
CA GLU A 118 12.44 12.89 -2.26
C GLU A 118 13.95 12.63 -2.36
N GLN A 119 14.48 11.71 -1.56
CA GLN A 119 15.89 11.31 -1.55
C GLN A 119 16.14 10.08 -2.44
N GLY A 120 15.10 9.54 -3.10
CA GLY A 120 15.16 8.36 -3.95
C GLY A 120 15.22 7.04 -3.17
N LYS A 121 14.97 7.06 -1.86
CA LYS A 121 14.95 5.86 -1.03
C LYS A 121 13.60 5.16 -1.17
N PRO A 122 13.56 3.83 -1.39
CA PRO A 122 12.31 3.09 -1.47
C PRO A 122 11.59 3.10 -0.12
N THR A 123 10.27 3.28 -0.19
CA THR A 123 9.36 3.17 0.94
C THR A 123 9.19 1.71 1.38
N PRO A 124 8.90 1.43 2.66
CA PRO A 124 8.72 0.06 3.13
C PRO A 124 7.43 -0.59 2.60
N ALA A 125 6.38 0.19 2.34
CA ALA A 125 5.18 -0.30 1.66
C ALA A 125 5.17 0.12 0.20
N GLN A 126 5.05 -0.85 -0.70
CA GLN A 126 5.05 -0.64 -2.14
C GLN A 126 3.63 -0.73 -2.71
N PRO A 127 3.30 0.07 -3.74
CA PRO A 127 2.00 0.01 -4.39
C PRO A 127 1.84 -1.30 -5.19
N SER A 128 0.62 -1.82 -5.23
CA SER A 128 0.27 -3.03 -5.99
C SER A 128 -0.81 -2.74 -7.03
N LEU A 129 -0.68 -3.32 -8.22
CA LEU A 129 -1.70 -3.25 -9.26
C LEU A 129 -2.63 -4.48 -9.17
N ASP A 130 -3.90 -4.29 -9.49
CA ASP A 130 -4.89 -5.38 -9.58
C ASP A 130 -4.69 -6.28 -10.81
N THR A 131 -4.05 -5.76 -11.87
CA THR A 131 -3.63 -6.52 -13.04
C THR A 131 -2.26 -6.08 -13.55
N SER A 132 -1.49 -7.02 -14.07
CA SER A 132 -0.17 -6.79 -14.67
C SER A 132 -0.16 -7.00 -16.18
N GLN A 133 -1.24 -7.55 -16.76
CA GLN A 133 -1.36 -7.78 -18.19
C GLN A 133 -2.81 -7.65 -18.65
N ILE A 134 -3.03 -6.92 -19.73
CA ILE A 134 -4.35 -6.72 -20.33
C ILE A 134 -4.26 -6.88 -21.85
N SER A 135 -5.28 -7.47 -22.45
CA SER A 135 -5.45 -7.49 -23.91
C SER A 135 -6.72 -6.72 -24.24
N LEU A 136 -6.61 -5.74 -25.14
CA LEU A 136 -7.68 -4.80 -25.48
C LEU A 136 -7.93 -4.83 -26.99
N GLU A 137 -9.18 -5.04 -27.36
CA GLU A 137 -9.64 -4.88 -28.74
C GLU A 137 -9.66 -3.40 -29.17
N PRO A 138 -9.70 -3.11 -30.48
CA PRO A 138 -9.76 -1.73 -30.98
C PRO A 138 -10.89 -0.92 -30.33
N GLY A 139 -10.55 0.22 -29.75
CA GLY A 139 -11.50 1.13 -29.09
C GLY A 139 -11.88 0.73 -27.65
N GLN A 140 -11.50 -0.46 -27.19
CA GLN A 140 -11.78 -0.94 -25.83
C GLN A 140 -10.97 -0.18 -24.79
N ALA A 141 -11.56 0.03 -23.62
CA ALA A 141 -10.89 0.59 -22.45
C ALA A 141 -11.10 -0.33 -21.23
N ILE A 142 -10.12 -0.33 -20.33
CA ILE A 142 -10.18 -1.00 -19.03
C ILE A 142 -9.67 -0.06 -17.94
N THR A 143 -10.24 -0.19 -16.75
CA THR A 143 -9.76 0.50 -15.56
C THR A 143 -8.88 -0.43 -14.75
N VAL A 144 -7.67 0.04 -14.42
CA VAL A 144 -6.68 -0.63 -13.58
C VAL A 144 -6.65 0.11 -12.24
N LYS A 145 -6.53 -0.63 -11.15
CA LYS A 145 -6.50 -0.09 -9.79
C LYS A 145 -5.12 -0.28 -9.17
N MET A 146 -4.49 0.82 -8.81
CA MET A 146 -3.32 0.81 -7.95
C MET A 146 -3.77 0.95 -6.49
N THR A 147 -3.34 0.03 -5.63
CA THR A 147 -3.62 0.06 -4.18
C THR A 147 -2.32 0.30 -3.42
N LEU A 148 -2.35 1.16 -2.41
CA LEU A 148 -1.21 1.42 -1.54
C LEU A 148 -1.69 1.52 -0.09
N ASN A 149 -1.04 0.77 0.79
CA ASN A 149 -1.29 0.77 2.23
C ASN A 149 -0.26 1.66 2.94
N LEU A 150 -0.71 2.71 3.62
CA LEU A 150 0.13 3.74 4.23
C LEU A 150 0.36 3.53 5.74
N GLN A 151 0.30 2.29 6.21
CA GLN A 151 0.37 1.97 7.65
C GLN A 151 1.73 2.25 8.29
N GLU A 152 2.86 2.00 7.60
CA GLU A 152 4.19 2.14 8.19
C GLU A 152 5.17 2.86 7.24
N GLY A 153 6.05 3.67 7.81
CA GLY A 153 7.19 4.29 7.11
C GLY A 153 6.88 5.47 6.19
N PHE A 154 5.69 6.06 6.30
CA PHE A 154 5.35 7.32 5.64
C PHE A 154 5.36 8.47 6.63
N ASN A 155 6.20 9.47 6.38
CA ASN A 155 6.31 10.65 7.22
C ASN A 155 5.37 11.76 6.74
N ARG A 156 4.83 12.52 7.68
CA ARG A 156 3.96 13.66 7.36
C ARG A 156 4.76 14.77 6.70
N GLY A 157 4.18 15.40 5.70
CA GLY A 157 4.79 16.50 4.94
C GLY A 157 5.74 16.05 3.83
N GLU A 158 6.09 14.76 3.76
CA GLU A 158 6.91 14.22 2.69
C GLU A 158 6.11 13.94 1.42
N THR A 159 6.81 14.00 0.30
CA THR A 159 6.31 13.64 -1.02
C THR A 159 6.98 12.35 -1.50
N TYR A 160 6.19 11.43 -2.01
CA TYR A 160 6.64 10.17 -2.59
C TYR A 160 6.26 10.12 -4.06
N SER A 161 7.11 9.49 -4.87
CA SER A 161 6.89 9.38 -6.31
C SER A 161 7.14 7.97 -6.83
N ALA A 162 6.34 7.56 -7.81
CA ALA A 162 6.50 6.30 -8.52
C ALA A 162 6.11 6.48 -9.99
N ASN A 163 6.62 5.60 -10.85
CA ASN A 163 6.23 5.56 -12.27
C ASN A 163 5.49 4.26 -12.55
N ILE A 164 4.26 4.37 -13.04
CA ILE A 164 3.52 3.23 -13.59
C ILE A 164 3.97 3.06 -15.04
N VAL A 165 4.49 1.89 -15.37
CA VAL A 165 5.04 1.59 -16.69
C VAL A 165 4.02 0.77 -17.47
N ILE A 166 3.63 1.27 -18.64
CA ILE A 166 2.78 0.59 -19.62
C ILE A 166 3.67 0.21 -20.81
N ARG A 167 3.73 -1.08 -21.12
CA ARG A 167 4.56 -1.64 -22.19
C ARG A 167 3.71 -2.40 -23.19
N GLU A 168 3.79 -2.00 -24.45
CA GLU A 168 3.08 -2.66 -25.56
C GLU A 168 4.01 -3.61 -26.35
N ASP A 169 5.33 -3.33 -26.38
CA ASP A 169 6.37 -4.20 -26.95
C ASP A 169 7.79 -3.71 -26.56
N LYS A 170 8.37 -2.79 -27.35
CA LYS A 170 9.70 -2.20 -27.10
C LYS A 170 9.67 -0.80 -26.49
N VAL A 171 8.50 -0.18 -26.46
CA VAL A 171 8.32 1.18 -25.97
C VAL A 171 7.71 1.14 -24.58
N ASN A 172 8.37 1.81 -23.65
CA ASN A 172 7.87 2.05 -22.31
C ASN A 172 7.20 3.42 -22.26
N GLN A 173 5.97 3.45 -21.79
CA GLN A 173 5.22 4.66 -21.54
C GLN A 173 5.00 4.77 -20.04
N ASN A 174 5.23 5.95 -19.47
CA ASN A 174 5.08 6.14 -18.03
C ASN A 174 3.83 6.95 -17.71
N VAL A 175 3.20 6.62 -16.59
CA VAL A 175 2.28 7.51 -15.86
C VAL A 175 3.00 7.87 -14.56
N CYS A 176 3.23 9.16 -14.36
CA CYS A 176 3.88 9.69 -13.16
C CYS A 176 2.85 9.71 -12.01
N PHE A 177 3.19 9.10 -10.88
CA PHE A 177 2.38 9.14 -9.67
C PHE A 177 3.13 9.89 -8.57
N THR A 178 2.43 10.83 -7.94
CA THR A 178 2.92 11.64 -6.81
C THR A 178 1.95 11.54 -5.66
N LEU A 179 2.46 11.16 -4.49
CA LEU A 179 1.74 11.07 -3.24
C LEU A 179 2.30 12.09 -2.25
N LYS A 180 1.47 12.97 -1.73
CA LYS A 180 1.83 13.92 -0.67
C LYS A 180 1.18 13.51 0.64
N MET A 181 1.99 13.34 1.68
CA MET A 181 1.47 12.98 3.00
C MET A 181 0.99 14.23 3.74
N VAL A 182 -0.31 14.37 3.87
CA VAL A 182 -0.95 15.48 4.58
C VAL A 182 -1.27 15.10 6.02
N SER A 183 -1.20 16.07 6.92
CA SER A 183 -1.69 15.90 8.29
C SER A 183 -3.18 16.25 8.31
N LEU A 184 -4.05 15.25 8.40
CA LEU A 184 -5.43 15.52 8.80
C LEU A 184 -5.44 16.02 10.25
N ASN A 185 -6.22 17.06 10.52
CA ASN A 185 -6.48 17.53 11.87
C ASN A 185 -7.22 16.42 12.62
N SER A 186 -6.59 15.87 13.67
CA SER A 186 -7.12 14.88 14.62
C SER A 186 -7.88 13.71 13.98
N THR A 187 -7.24 12.54 13.91
CA THR A 187 -7.97 11.26 13.75
C THR A 187 -9.15 11.24 14.69
N ILE A 188 -10.36 11.02 14.16
CA ILE A 188 -11.58 10.93 14.95
C ILE A 188 -11.49 9.62 15.75
N GLU A 189 -11.14 9.73 17.02
CA GLU A 189 -11.18 8.59 17.93
C GLU A 189 -12.62 8.36 18.35
N VAL A 190 -13.28 7.37 17.75
CA VAL A 190 -14.58 6.88 18.22
C VAL A 190 -14.33 5.90 19.35
N ARG A 191 -14.74 6.26 20.57
CA ARG A 191 -14.78 5.33 21.70
C ARG A 191 -16.18 4.73 21.77
N PRO A 192 -16.34 3.40 21.54
CA PRO A 192 -17.61 2.74 21.76
C PRO A 192 -18.11 2.97 23.19
N LEU A 193 -19.43 3.06 23.34
CA LEU A 193 -20.06 3.23 24.65
C LEU A 193 -19.73 2.03 25.54
N ASP A 194 -19.27 2.28 26.76
CA ASP A 194 -19.11 1.23 27.77
C ASP A 194 -20.49 0.89 28.38
N GLU A 195 -21.17 -0.08 27.78
CA GLU A 195 -22.52 -0.52 28.17
C GLU A 195 -22.61 -0.95 29.65
N LYS A 196 -21.51 -1.41 30.26
CA LYS A 196 -21.49 -1.84 31.68
C LYS A 196 -21.84 -0.70 32.64
N HIS A 197 -21.44 0.53 32.30
CA HIS A 197 -21.77 1.71 33.09
C HIS A 197 -23.27 2.06 33.05
N TYR A 198 -23.99 1.64 32.01
CA TYR A 198 -25.41 1.93 31.82
C TYR A 198 -26.31 0.80 32.33
N LEU A 199 -25.84 -0.45 32.29
CA LEU A 199 -26.56 -1.60 32.85
C LEU A 199 -26.64 -1.57 34.38
N MET A 200 -25.70 -0.91 35.09
CA MET A 200 -25.75 -0.79 36.55
C MET A 200 -26.72 0.29 37.08
N ARG A 201 -27.31 1.13 36.21
CA ARG A 201 -28.29 2.16 36.61
C ARG A 201 -29.75 1.73 36.47
N TRP A 202 -30.04 0.63 35.78
CA TRP A 202 -31.43 0.23 35.52
C TRP A 202 -32.08 -0.58 36.64
N SER A 203 -31.31 -1.08 37.62
CA SER A 203 -31.84 -1.55 38.89
C SER A 203 -32.15 -0.37 39.81
N SER A 204 -33.09 0.49 39.40
CA SER A 204 -33.67 1.49 40.29
C SER A 204 -34.57 0.78 41.30
N TRP A 205 -34.61 1.29 42.53
CA TRP A 205 -35.42 0.82 43.67
C TRP A 205 -36.91 0.54 43.36
N GLN A 206 -37.43 1.00 42.22
CA GLN A 206 -38.80 0.75 41.77
C GLN A 206 -39.05 -0.71 41.38
N ASP A 207 -38.03 -1.44 40.91
CA ASP A 207 -38.16 -2.86 40.55
C ASP A 207 -38.32 -3.79 41.76
N HIS A 208 -38.07 -3.29 42.98
CA HIS A 208 -38.26 -4.03 44.22
C HIS A 208 -39.66 -3.86 44.83
N PHE A 209 -40.46 -2.88 44.38
CA PHE A 209 -41.68 -2.47 45.09
C PHE A 209 -42.99 -3.08 44.52
N TYR A 210 -42.99 -3.60 43.29
CA TYR A 210 -44.24 -4.02 42.62
C TYR A 210 -44.34 -5.52 42.26
N CYS A 211 -43.46 -6.37 42.78
CA CYS A 211 -43.50 -7.81 42.51
C CYS A 211 -43.86 -8.69 43.73
N GLU A 212 -44.56 -8.16 44.73
CA GLU A 212 -45.36 -9.02 45.62
C GLU A 212 -46.75 -9.21 45.00
N GLN A 213 -46.89 -10.21 44.12
CA GLN A 213 -48.21 -10.77 43.85
C GLN A 213 -48.73 -11.34 45.17
N GLN A 214 -49.84 -10.80 45.67
CA GLN A 214 -50.58 -11.39 46.78
C GLN A 214 -50.82 -12.88 46.49
N PRO A 215 -50.50 -13.81 47.40
CA PRO A 215 -50.92 -15.19 47.24
C PRO A 215 -52.46 -15.23 47.24
N GLY A 216 -53.02 -15.42 46.05
CA GLY A 216 -54.45 -15.56 45.84
C GLY A 216 -55.01 -16.67 46.72
N ARG A 217 -56.07 -16.34 47.47
CA ARG A 217 -56.90 -17.29 48.21
C ARG A 217 -57.31 -18.43 47.28
N ARG A 218 -56.78 -19.64 47.52
CA ARG A 218 -57.34 -20.85 46.93
C ARG A 218 -58.55 -21.27 47.76
N ALA A 219 -59.71 -21.25 47.11
CA ALA A 219 -60.88 -21.97 47.55
C ALA A 219 -60.59 -23.48 47.44
N GLY A 220 -60.87 -24.23 48.51
CA GLY A 220 -60.76 -25.69 48.49
C GLY A 220 -60.45 -26.27 49.86
N ASP A 221 -61.41 -26.21 50.78
CA ASP A 221 -61.49 -27.19 51.86
C ASP A 221 -62.90 -27.81 51.80
N GLN A 222 -62.94 -29.06 51.32
CA GLN A 222 -64.02 -30.00 51.56
C GLN A 222 -63.45 -31.02 52.56
N GLY A 223 -64.11 -31.14 53.72
CA GLY A 223 -63.79 -32.05 54.81
C GLY A 223 -64.63 -31.72 56.02
#